data_AF-U1N3A3-F1
#
_entry.id   AF-U1N3A3-F1
#
_cell.length_a   1.000
_cell.length_b   1.000
_cell.length_c   1.000
_cell.angle_alpha   90.00
_cell.angle_beta   90.00
_cell.angle_gamma   90.00
#
_symmetry.space_group_name_H-M   'P 1'
#
loop_
_entity.id
_entity.type
_entity.pdbx_description
1 polymer ?
#
loop_
_entity_poly.entity_id
_entity_poly.type
_entity_poly.pdbx_seq_one_letter_code
_entity_poly.pdbx_strand_id
1 'polypeptide(L)'
;MDDLELAQGTAYSYVNRLVDAGVVDVTDGGQPRRYATREIDITVTTAAGDREYTITPALIDAVSRRETDDDIGTYIERHGVAGLATALTYTVARERGEVTHRLMAEDLDISPLAAEMILQVLRPVVHEHYDIEEGGASLDEVNVGDGDTVDDA
;
A
#
# COMPACT_ATOMS: atom_id res chain seq x y z
N MET A 1 23.71 1.76 -4.79
CA MET A 1 23.99 0.31 -4.87
C MET A 1 24.12 -0.25 -3.47
N ASP A 2 24.89 0.43 -2.62
CA ASP A 2 24.98 0.10 -1.19
C ASP A 2 23.61 0.14 -0.48
N ASP A 3 22.69 1.03 -0.91
CA ASP A 3 21.32 1.10 -0.35
C ASP A 3 20.47 -0.16 -0.57
N LEU A 4 20.81 -0.99 -1.57
CA LEU A 4 20.07 -2.22 -1.89
C LEU A 4 20.73 -3.46 -1.30
N GLU A 5 21.88 -3.34 -0.62
CA GLU A 5 22.70 -4.46 -0.13
C GLU A 5 22.99 -5.52 -1.22
N LEU A 6 22.97 -5.12 -2.51
CA LEU A 6 23.19 -5.99 -3.66
C LEU A 6 24.56 -5.73 -4.29
N ALA A 7 25.28 -6.80 -4.61
CA ALA A 7 26.48 -6.71 -5.44
C ALA A 7 26.13 -6.12 -6.81
N GLN A 8 27.00 -5.25 -7.34
CA GLN A 8 26.73 -4.51 -8.58
C GLN A 8 26.38 -5.41 -9.77
N GLY A 9 27.09 -6.52 -9.96
CA GLY A 9 26.78 -7.48 -11.03
C GLY A 9 25.40 -8.12 -10.87
N THR A 10 24.96 -8.36 -9.62
CA THR A 10 23.65 -8.92 -9.29
C THR A 10 22.52 -7.93 -9.61
N ALA A 11 22.67 -6.68 -9.20
CA ALA A 11 21.68 -5.65 -9.51
C ALA A 11 21.51 -5.45 -11.03
N TYR A 12 22.61 -5.41 -11.79
CA TYR A 12 22.53 -5.36 -13.26
C TYR A 12 21.88 -6.61 -13.87
N SER A 13 22.13 -7.80 -13.31
CA SER A 13 21.48 -9.03 -13.73
C SER A 13 19.96 -8.98 -13.52
N TYR A 14 19.51 -8.48 -12.36
CA TYR A 14 18.08 -8.34 -12.06
C TYR A 14 17.40 -7.30 -12.95
N VAL A 15 18.02 -6.13 -13.15
CA VAL A 15 17.46 -5.11 -14.04
C VAL A 15 17.39 -5.61 -15.48
N ASN A 16 18.40 -6.33 -15.98
CA ASN A 16 18.33 -6.91 -17.32
C ASN A 16 17.19 -7.94 -17.45
N ARG A 17 16.95 -8.76 -16.42
CA ARG A 17 15.79 -9.68 -16.42
C ARG A 17 14.46 -8.93 -16.50
N LEU A 18 14.35 -7.77 -15.82
CA LEU A 18 13.15 -6.93 -15.90
C LEU A 18 13.00 -6.28 -17.28
N VAL A 19 14.10 -5.92 -17.94
CA VAL A 19 14.10 -5.43 -19.33
C VAL A 19 13.67 -6.56 -20.29
N ASP A 20 14.25 -7.74 -20.15
CA ASP A 20 13.90 -8.92 -20.98
C ASP A 20 12.42 -9.32 -20.79
N ALA A 21 11.87 -9.13 -19.59
CA ALA A 21 10.46 -9.34 -19.28
C ALA A 21 9.54 -8.23 -19.81
N GLY A 22 10.07 -7.14 -20.38
CA GLY A 22 9.30 -6.01 -20.93
C GLY A 22 8.75 -5.04 -19.87
N VAL A 23 9.13 -5.24 -18.61
CA VAL A 23 8.66 -4.47 -17.44
C VAL A 23 9.39 -3.13 -17.31
N VAL A 24 10.64 -3.08 -17.77
CA VAL A 24 11.52 -1.92 -17.67
C VAL A 24 12.09 -1.60 -19.05
N ASP A 25 12.13 -0.32 -19.41
CA ASP A 25 12.86 0.16 -20.59
C ASP A 25 14.17 0.83 -20.20
N VAL A 26 15.15 0.74 -21.09
CA VAL A 26 16.37 1.56 -21.03
C VAL A 26 16.07 2.90 -21.68
N THR A 27 16.08 3.98 -20.89
CA THR A 27 15.79 5.33 -21.39
C THR A 27 17.01 6.04 -21.96
N ASP A 28 18.22 5.62 -21.56
CA ASP A 28 19.48 6.15 -22.08
C ASP A 28 20.58 5.07 -22.13
N GLY A 29 21.28 5.01 -23.27
CA GLY A 29 22.44 4.12 -23.48
C GLY A 29 23.76 4.66 -22.91
N GLY A 30 23.77 5.92 -22.46
CA GLY A 30 24.89 6.55 -21.76
C GLY A 30 25.13 5.97 -20.37
N GLN A 31 26.32 6.22 -19.83
CA GLN A 31 26.65 5.87 -18.44
C GLN A 31 26.54 7.12 -17.55
N PRO A 32 25.88 7.04 -16.38
CA PRO A 32 25.17 5.87 -15.84
C PRO A 32 23.85 5.59 -16.57
N ARG A 33 23.54 4.31 -16.79
CA ARG A 33 22.33 3.88 -17.49
C ARG A 33 21.09 4.30 -16.71
N ARG A 34 20.08 4.80 -17.41
CA ARG A 34 18.77 5.12 -16.86
C ARG A 34 17.74 4.11 -17.33
N TYR A 35 16.84 3.77 -16.41
CA TYR A 35 15.79 2.79 -16.59
C TYR A 35 14.45 3.43 -16.22
N ALA A 36 13.41 3.17 -17.00
CA ALA A 36 12.04 3.55 -16.66
C ALA A 36 11.18 2.30 -16.52
N THR A 37 10.47 2.20 -15.41
CA THR A 37 9.47 1.15 -15.17
C THR A 37 8.18 1.50 -15.88
N ARG A 38 7.52 0.49 -16.47
CA ARG A 38 6.11 0.59 -16.84
C ARG A 38 5.27 0.12 -15.66
N GLU A 39 4.12 0.73 -15.48
CA GLU A 39 3.11 0.21 -14.56
C GLU A 39 2.68 -1.17 -15.05
N ILE A 40 2.73 -2.17 -14.17
CA ILE A 40 2.28 -3.52 -14.48
C ILE A 40 1.01 -3.79 -13.69
N ASP A 41 -0.08 -3.99 -14.40
CA ASP A 41 -1.24 -4.69 -13.88
C ASP A 41 -1.13 -6.15 -14.31
N ILE A 42 -0.87 -7.04 -13.34
CA ILE A 42 -0.85 -8.47 -13.62
C ILE A 42 -2.24 -9.02 -13.35
N THR A 43 -2.92 -9.40 -14.41
CA THR A 43 -4.22 -10.04 -14.31
C THR A 43 -4.07 -11.55 -14.49
N VAL A 44 -4.42 -12.30 -13.45
CA VAL A 44 -4.35 -13.77 -13.42
C VAL A 44 -5.76 -14.34 -13.56
N THR A 45 -6.01 -15.04 -14.65
CA THR A 45 -7.24 -15.82 -14.82
C THR A 45 -7.01 -17.24 -14.31
N THR A 46 -7.97 -17.81 -13.58
CA THR A 46 -7.93 -19.23 -13.21
C THR A 46 -7.89 -20.12 -14.45
N ALA A 47 -7.32 -21.32 -14.33
CA ALA A 47 -7.29 -22.28 -15.45
C ALA A 47 -8.69 -22.66 -15.97
N ALA A 48 -9.73 -22.49 -15.14
CA ALA A 48 -11.12 -22.68 -15.51
C ALA A 48 -11.74 -21.45 -16.22
N GLY A 49 -11.04 -20.32 -16.29
CA GLY A 49 -11.49 -19.10 -16.96
C GLY A 49 -12.58 -18.33 -16.22
N ASP A 50 -12.95 -18.77 -15.01
CA ASP A 50 -14.14 -18.30 -14.29
C ASP A 50 -13.85 -17.14 -13.33
N ARG A 51 -12.57 -16.90 -13.00
CA ARG A 51 -12.17 -15.87 -12.05
C ARG A 51 -10.92 -15.16 -12.53
N GLU A 52 -10.95 -13.84 -12.40
CA GLU A 52 -9.88 -12.94 -12.76
C GLU A 52 -9.39 -12.23 -11.49
N TYR A 53 -8.08 -12.23 -11.28
CA TYR A 53 -7.44 -11.59 -10.13
C TYR A 53 -6.44 -10.55 -10.62
N THR A 54 -6.60 -9.30 -10.18
CA THR A 54 -5.61 -8.26 -10.42
C THR A 54 -4.60 -8.23 -9.28
N ILE A 55 -3.33 -8.41 -9.61
CA ILE A 55 -2.21 -8.23 -8.69
C ILE A 55 -1.66 -6.82 -8.94
N THR A 56 -1.89 -5.93 -7.98
CA THR A 56 -1.42 -4.55 -8.03
C THR A 56 -0.01 -4.41 -7.45
N PRO A 57 0.76 -3.37 -7.84
CA PRO A 57 2.04 -3.06 -7.19
C PRO A 57 1.94 -2.91 -5.67
N ALA A 58 0.87 -2.27 -5.17
CA ALA A 58 0.60 -2.13 -3.74
C ALA A 58 0.42 -3.48 -3.04
N LEU A 59 -0.23 -4.46 -3.69
CA LEU A 59 -0.36 -5.81 -3.13
C LEU A 59 0.98 -6.55 -3.11
N ILE A 60 1.81 -6.38 -4.15
CA ILE A 60 3.17 -6.98 -4.19
C ILE A 60 4.03 -6.40 -3.06
N ASP A 61 3.99 -5.09 -2.86
CA ASP A 61 4.70 -4.43 -1.76
C ASP A 61 4.20 -4.93 -0.39
N ALA A 62 2.88 -4.93 -0.17
CA ALA A 62 2.28 -5.45 1.06
C ALA A 62 2.71 -6.90 1.35
N VAL A 63 2.72 -7.78 0.35
CA VAL A 63 3.18 -9.17 0.52
C VAL A 63 4.67 -9.24 0.81
N SER A 64 5.49 -8.41 0.15
CA SER A 64 6.94 -8.38 0.35
C SER A 64 7.33 -7.99 1.78
N ARG A 65 6.55 -7.10 2.41
CA ARG A 65 6.81 -6.62 3.78
C ARG A 65 6.67 -7.68 4.86
N ARG A 66 6.11 -8.86 4.56
CA ARG A 66 6.11 -9.99 5.52
C ARG A 66 7.51 -10.39 6.01
N GLU A 67 8.56 -10.08 5.23
CA GLU A 67 9.95 -10.39 5.60
C GLU A 67 10.49 -9.42 6.65
N THR A 68 9.81 -8.29 6.87
CA THR A 68 10.22 -7.20 7.79
C THR A 68 9.16 -6.84 8.83
N ASP A 69 7.91 -7.30 8.65
CA ASP A 69 6.76 -6.99 9.49
C ASP A 69 6.00 -8.29 9.84
N ASP A 70 6.12 -8.70 11.10
CA ASP A 70 5.52 -9.94 11.62
C ASP A 70 3.98 -9.89 11.68
N ASP A 71 3.38 -8.70 11.78
CA ASP A 71 1.93 -8.54 11.82
C ASP A 71 1.32 -8.82 10.43
N ILE A 72 1.99 -8.38 9.35
CA ILE A 72 1.64 -8.76 7.98
C ILE A 72 1.77 -10.27 7.80
N GLY A 73 2.90 -10.84 8.23
CA GLY A 73 3.13 -12.29 8.15
C GLY A 73 2.02 -13.08 8.83
N THR A 74 1.72 -12.72 10.08
CA THR A 74 0.65 -13.35 10.87
C THR A 74 -0.73 -13.18 10.23
N TYR A 75 -1.02 -12.02 9.65
CA TYR A 75 -2.29 -11.79 8.98
C TYR A 75 -2.43 -12.64 7.71
N ILE A 76 -1.36 -12.75 6.90
CA ILE A 76 -1.33 -13.63 5.72
C ILE A 76 -1.49 -15.10 6.12
N GLU A 77 -0.86 -15.54 7.21
CA GLU A 77 -1.01 -16.93 7.68
C GLU A 77 -2.47 -17.28 8.04
N ARG A 78 -3.20 -16.33 8.62
CA ARG A 78 -4.60 -16.53 9.04
C ARG A 78 -5.61 -16.32 7.93
N HIS A 79 -5.40 -15.32 7.08
CA HIS A 79 -6.39 -14.83 6.12
C HIS A 79 -5.97 -15.01 4.66
N GLY A 80 -4.74 -15.47 4.41
CA GLY A 80 -4.16 -15.62 3.07
C GLY A 80 -3.87 -14.28 2.39
N VAL A 81 -3.23 -14.37 1.22
CA VAL A 81 -2.95 -13.18 0.38
C VAL A 81 -4.25 -12.53 -0.12
N ALA A 82 -5.30 -13.33 -0.37
CA ALA A 82 -6.61 -12.79 -0.71
C ALA A 82 -7.21 -11.93 0.43
N GLY A 83 -7.08 -12.37 1.68
CA GLY A 83 -7.49 -11.58 2.84
C GLY A 83 -6.67 -10.30 2.99
N LEU A 84 -5.37 -10.35 2.69
CA LEU A 84 -4.51 -9.16 2.68
C LEU A 84 -4.93 -8.16 1.58
N ALA A 85 -5.27 -8.63 0.39
CA ALA A 85 -5.78 -7.78 -0.68
C ALA A 85 -7.09 -7.08 -0.28
N THR A 86 -7.99 -7.78 0.41
CA THR A 86 -9.19 -7.17 0.99
C THR A 86 -8.83 -6.14 2.06
N ALA A 87 -7.92 -6.45 2.97
CA ALA A 87 -7.46 -5.50 4.00
C ALA A 87 -6.83 -4.24 3.39
N LEU A 88 -6.05 -4.38 2.31
CA LEU A 88 -5.49 -3.26 1.57
C LEU A 88 -6.59 -2.37 0.97
N THR A 89 -7.65 -2.97 0.44
CA THR A 89 -8.83 -2.22 -0.04
C THR A 89 -9.49 -1.43 1.08
N TYR A 90 -9.69 -2.03 2.26
CA TYR A 90 -10.20 -1.32 3.43
C TYR A 90 -9.24 -0.24 3.93
N THR A 91 -7.93 -0.43 3.80
CA THR A 91 -6.93 0.56 4.19
C THR A 91 -7.03 1.79 3.31
N VAL A 92 -7.11 1.63 1.99
CA VAL A 92 -7.33 2.75 1.05
C VAL A 92 -8.61 3.52 1.41
N ALA A 93 -9.72 2.81 1.65
CA ALA A 93 -10.97 3.44 2.04
C ALA A 93 -10.86 4.14 3.42
N ARG A 94 -10.10 3.59 4.36
CA ARG A 94 -9.88 4.21 5.69
C ARG A 94 -9.08 5.49 5.59
N GLU A 95 -8.01 5.51 4.80
CA GLU A 95 -7.19 6.70 4.62
C GLU A 95 -7.94 7.82 3.87
N ARG A 96 -8.99 7.46 3.11
CA ARG A 96 -9.95 8.42 2.53
C ARG A 96 -11.08 8.85 3.47
N GLY A 97 -11.11 8.33 4.71
CA GLY A 97 -12.15 8.61 5.69
C GLY A 97 -13.50 7.94 5.40
N GLU A 98 -13.54 6.95 4.50
CA GLU A 98 -14.77 6.29 4.05
C GLU A 98 -15.20 5.16 5.00
N VAL A 99 -14.23 4.50 5.63
CA VAL A 99 -14.48 3.34 6.51
C VAL A 99 -13.69 3.43 7.82
N THR A 100 -14.16 2.69 8.84
CA THR A 100 -13.48 2.55 10.13
C THR A 100 -13.03 1.10 10.35
N HIS A 101 -12.07 0.87 11.24
CA HIS A 101 -11.68 -0.50 11.62
C HIS A 101 -12.84 -1.33 12.17
N ARG A 102 -13.83 -0.69 12.82
CA ARG A 102 -15.00 -1.41 13.36
C ARG A 102 -15.87 -1.95 12.24
N LEU A 103 -16.06 -1.16 11.19
CA LEU A 103 -16.81 -1.59 10.01
C LEU A 103 -16.09 -2.75 9.30
N MET A 104 -14.78 -2.65 9.08
CA MET A 104 -13.99 -3.75 8.52
C MET A 104 -14.06 -5.01 9.39
N ALA A 105 -13.97 -4.86 10.71
CA ALA A 105 -14.03 -6.00 11.63
C ALA A 105 -15.37 -6.74 11.56
N GLU A 106 -16.46 -5.98 11.47
CA GLU A 106 -17.81 -6.53 11.26
C GLU A 106 -17.94 -7.23 9.90
N ASP A 107 -17.51 -6.58 8.82
CA ASP A 107 -17.63 -7.10 7.46
C ASP A 107 -16.81 -8.39 7.25
N LEU A 108 -15.64 -8.50 7.90
CA LEU A 108 -14.72 -9.62 7.74
C LEU A 108 -14.82 -10.67 8.85
N ASP A 109 -15.72 -10.48 9.82
CA ASP A 109 -15.87 -11.33 11.01
C ASP A 109 -14.52 -11.56 11.74
N ILE A 110 -13.77 -10.48 11.96
CA ILE A 110 -12.50 -10.48 12.69
C ILE A 110 -12.57 -9.59 13.93
N SER A 111 -11.59 -9.71 14.83
CA SER A 111 -11.57 -8.85 16.01
C SER A 111 -11.29 -7.38 15.62
N PRO A 112 -11.91 -6.38 16.29
CA PRO A 112 -11.63 -4.97 16.04
C PRO A 112 -10.15 -4.61 16.21
N LEU A 113 -9.45 -5.30 17.11
CA LEU A 113 -8.00 -5.14 17.29
C LEU A 113 -7.23 -5.65 16.06
N ALA A 114 -7.57 -6.84 15.55
CA ALA A 114 -6.92 -7.37 14.35
C ALA A 114 -7.14 -6.46 13.14
N ALA A 115 -8.37 -5.94 12.97
CA ALA A 115 -8.67 -4.96 11.94
C ALA A 115 -7.84 -3.68 12.09
N GLU A 116 -7.79 -3.07 13.28
CA GLU A 116 -6.99 -1.86 13.49
C GLU A 116 -5.50 -2.10 13.25
N MET A 117 -4.94 -3.21 13.73
CA MET A 117 -3.51 -3.53 13.54
C MET A 117 -3.17 -3.64 12.07
N ILE A 118 -3.91 -4.44 11.29
CA ILE A 118 -3.59 -4.62 9.87
C ILE A 118 -3.79 -3.32 9.08
N LEU A 119 -4.82 -2.53 9.43
CA LEU A 119 -5.05 -1.22 8.81
C LEU A 119 -3.88 -0.28 9.07
N GLN A 120 -3.37 -0.22 10.31
CA GLN A 120 -2.22 0.62 10.66
C GLN A 120 -0.94 0.21 9.91
N VAL A 121 -0.68 -1.09 9.85
CA VAL A 121 0.52 -1.64 9.21
C VAL A 121 0.49 -1.46 7.69
N LEU A 122 -0.69 -1.44 7.07
CA LEU A 122 -0.84 -1.20 5.64
C LEU A 122 -0.87 0.29 5.26
N ARG A 123 -0.98 1.24 6.20
CA ARG A 123 -1.01 2.69 5.88
C ARG A 123 0.19 3.14 5.04
N PRO A 124 1.44 2.76 5.37
CA PRO A 124 2.59 3.19 4.57
C PRO A 124 2.55 2.67 3.13
N VAL A 125 2.09 1.42 2.92
CA VAL A 125 1.85 0.87 1.57
C VAL A 125 0.85 1.75 0.83
N VAL A 126 -0.24 2.13 1.50
CA VAL A 126 -1.28 2.95 0.86
C VAL A 126 -0.73 4.34 0.48
N HIS A 127 0.00 5.00 1.35
CA HIS A 127 0.58 6.32 1.05
C HIS A 127 1.71 6.28 0.01
N GLU A 128 2.40 5.16 -0.15
CA GLU A 128 3.43 5.00 -1.18
C GLU A 128 2.85 4.74 -2.58
N HIS A 129 1.69 4.08 -2.67
CA HIS A 129 1.12 3.62 -3.95
C HIS A 129 -0.17 4.33 -4.38
N TYR A 130 -0.84 5.04 -3.48
CA TYR A 130 -2.06 5.77 -3.79
C TYR A 130 -1.90 7.25 -3.43
N ASP A 131 -2.41 8.12 -4.30
CA ASP A 131 -2.49 9.55 -4.04
C ASP A 131 -3.65 9.80 -3.06
N ILE A 132 -3.31 9.77 -1.77
CA ILE A 132 -4.23 10.01 -0.67
C ILE A 132 -3.82 11.36 -0.07
N GLU A 133 -4.61 12.39 -0.31
CA GLU A 133 -4.50 13.63 0.45
C GLU A 133 -4.74 13.30 1.92
N GLU A 134 -3.85 13.69 2.83
CA GLU A 134 -4.09 13.55 4.28
C GLU A 134 -5.38 14.30 4.61
N GLY A 135 -6.48 13.55 4.68
CA GLY A 135 -7.80 14.03 5.07
C GLY A 135 -7.86 14.30 6.58
N GLY A 136 -6.93 15.10 7.08
CA GLY A 136 -7.01 15.74 8.37
C GLY A 136 -7.07 17.23 8.11
N ALA A 137 -8.24 17.84 8.28
CA ALA A 137 -8.33 19.30 8.37
C ALA A 137 -7.22 19.76 9.32
N SER A 138 -6.30 20.58 8.80
CA SER A 138 -5.31 21.22 9.67
C SER A 138 -6.07 21.89 10.80
N LEU A 139 -5.62 21.67 12.03
CA LEU A 139 -6.13 22.36 13.21
C LEU A 139 -5.98 23.89 13.10
N ASP A 140 -5.27 24.38 12.07
CA ASP A 140 -5.12 25.80 11.75
C ASP A 140 -6.40 26.48 11.23
N GLU A 141 -7.45 25.74 10.82
CA GLU A 141 -8.71 26.35 10.34
C GLU A 141 -9.82 26.43 11.40
N VAL A 142 -9.60 25.92 12.62
CA VAL A 142 -10.56 26.14 13.71
C VAL A 142 -10.33 27.55 14.29
N ASN A 143 -10.82 28.56 13.58
CA ASN A 143 -11.05 29.88 14.17
C ASN A 143 -12.18 29.74 15.19
N VAL A 144 -11.82 29.40 16.43
CA VAL A 144 -12.68 29.60 17.59
C VAL A 144 -12.84 31.11 17.73
N GLY A 145 -13.84 31.66 17.03
CA GLY A 145 -14.26 33.03 17.21
C GLY A 145 -14.65 33.19 18.66
N ASP A 146 -13.86 33.98 19.38
CA ASP A 146 -14.03 34.30 20.79
C ASP A 146 -15.45 34.86 20.97
N GLY A 147 -16.31 34.04 21.57
CA GLY A 147 -17.71 34.34 21.79
C GLY A 147 -17.84 35.30 22.97
N ASP A 148 -18.21 36.53 22.64
CA ASP A 148 -18.87 37.55 23.44
C ASP A 148 -19.36 37.08 24.83
N THR A 149 -18.65 37.50 25.89
CA THR A 149 -19.24 37.58 27.24
C THR A 149 -19.64 39.02 27.50
N VAL A 150 -20.93 39.29 27.29
CA VAL A 150 -21.62 40.44 27.86
C VAL A 150 -21.70 40.34 29.38
N ASP A 151 -21.53 41.51 30.00
CA ASP A 151 -22.06 41.99 31.27
C ASP A 151 -21.22 41.82 32.56
N ASP A 152 -20.70 42.96 33.04
CA ASP A 152 -20.86 43.42 34.43
C ASP A 152 -20.35 44.87 34.58
N ALA A 153 -21.26 45.84 34.70
CA ALA A 153 -21.20 47.04 35.59
C ALA A 153 -22.35 48.05 35.34
#